data_AF-A0A7W8BK38-F1
#
_entry.id   AF-A0A7W8BK38-F1
#
_cell.length_a   1.000
_cell.length_b   1.000
_cell.length_c   1.000
_cell.angle_alpha   90.00
_cell.angle_beta   90.00
_cell.angle_gamma   90.00
#
_symmetry.space_group_name_H-M   'P 1'
#
loop_
_entity.id
_entity.type
_entity.pdbx_description
1 polymer ?
#
loop_
_entity_poly.entity_id
_entity_poly.type
_entity_poly.pdbx_seq_one_letter_code
_entity_poly.pdbx_strand_id
1 'polypeptide(L)'
;MSAAALPDVRRLIGYRAHGAARLVLEGHAALEDVEGSLAAGQPETAVLMAHELIQISLSIRGLATAGELSWPQGQASFDPFAGVDPREVAEGEALAARGLDHGDEAWLDELRAHLAETESRLGYPEPLPYVRSGAGMFKAVGLVRTWAAHLEKLGLPGVLPGDWALPGD
;
A
#
# COMPACT_ATOMS: atom_id res chain seq x y z
N MET A 1 -0.16 34.46 16.69
CA MET A 1 -0.84 33.38 15.92
C MET A 1 0.27 32.50 15.36
N SER A 2 0.42 31.28 15.88
CA SER A 2 1.42 30.34 15.40
C SER A 2 1.03 29.91 13.99
N ALA A 3 1.88 30.17 13.00
CA ALA A 3 1.73 29.59 11.68
C ALA A 3 1.87 28.08 11.87
N ALA A 4 0.77 27.33 11.73
CA ALA A 4 0.85 25.87 11.63
C ALA A 4 1.90 25.57 10.55
N ALA A 5 2.94 24.82 10.92
CA ALA A 5 3.97 24.43 9.97
C ALA A 5 3.27 23.78 8.78
N LEU A 6 3.40 24.39 7.61
CA LEU A 6 2.84 23.84 6.38
C LEU A 6 3.25 22.36 6.32
N PRO A 7 2.31 21.43 6.07
CA PRO A 7 2.66 20.04 5.86
C PRO A 7 3.81 19.97 4.87
N ASP A 8 4.83 19.18 5.18
CA ASP A 8 5.95 18.95 4.28
C ASP A 8 5.38 18.44 2.95
N VAL A 9 5.33 19.32 1.94
CA VAL A 9 4.71 19.04 0.64
C VAL A 9 5.37 17.84 -0.02
N ARG A 10 6.68 17.64 0.21
CA ARG A 10 7.40 16.47 -0.29
C ARG A 10 6.84 15.20 0.34
N ARG A 11 6.60 15.23 1.66
CA ARG A 11 6.00 14.10 2.39
C ARG A 11 4.59 13.81 1.91
N LEU A 12 3.75 14.83 1.75
CA LEU A 12 2.37 14.64 1.28
C LEU A 12 2.33 14.06 -0.14
N ILE A 13 3.14 14.59 -1.05
CA ILE A 13 3.21 14.09 -2.44
C ILE A 13 3.82 12.68 -2.47
N GLY A 14 4.88 12.45 -1.70
CA GLY A 14 5.49 11.13 -1.56
C GLY A 14 4.50 10.09 -1.05
N TYR A 15 3.77 10.43 0.01
CA TYR A 15 2.71 9.59 0.59
C TYR A 15 1.66 9.21 -0.44
N ARG A 16 1.07 10.18 -1.14
CA ARG A 16 0.01 9.90 -2.10
C ARG A 16 0.52 9.09 -3.30
N ALA A 17 1.63 9.51 -3.89
CA ALA A 17 2.17 8.88 -5.09
C ALA A 17 2.71 7.46 -4.83
N HIS A 18 3.61 7.30 -3.84
CA HIS A 18 4.19 5.98 -3.53
C HIS A 18 3.18 5.08 -2.84
N GLY A 19 2.33 5.64 -1.96
CA GLY A 19 1.28 4.88 -1.28
C GLY A 19 0.26 4.32 -2.26
N ALA A 20 -0.20 5.11 -3.23
CA ALA A 20 -1.12 4.62 -4.25
C ALA A 20 -0.52 3.52 -5.12
N ALA A 21 0.73 3.66 -5.55
CA ALA A 21 1.36 2.61 -6.34
C ALA A 21 1.60 1.34 -5.54
N ARG A 22 2.06 1.44 -4.29
CA ARG A 22 2.24 0.28 -3.41
C ARG A 22 0.89 -0.43 -3.16
N LEU A 23 -0.19 0.32 -2.94
CA LEU A 23 -1.53 -0.26 -2.79
C LEU A 23 -1.96 -1.00 -4.07
N VAL A 24 -1.82 -0.34 -5.21
CA VAL A 24 -2.32 -0.81 -6.51
C VAL A 24 -1.53 -2.01 -7.03
N LEU A 25 -0.20 -2.01 -6.85
CA LEU A 25 0.69 -3.05 -7.36
C LEU A 25 0.83 -4.23 -6.39
N GLU A 26 0.84 -3.97 -5.08
CA GLU A 26 1.16 -4.99 -4.06
C GLU A 26 -0.03 -5.26 -3.14
N GLY A 27 -0.67 -4.22 -2.60
CA GLY A 27 -1.74 -4.38 -1.61
C GLY A 27 -2.93 -5.21 -2.12
N HIS A 28 -3.39 -4.92 -3.34
CA HIS A 28 -4.45 -5.72 -3.97
C HIS A 28 -4.00 -7.15 -4.28
N ALA A 29 -2.75 -7.34 -4.73
CA ALA A 29 -2.23 -8.68 -5.03
C ALA A 29 -2.12 -9.54 -3.76
N ALA A 30 -1.62 -8.97 -2.66
CA ALA A 30 -1.52 -9.64 -1.38
C ALA A 30 -2.89 -10.04 -0.82
N LEU A 31 -3.91 -9.18 -0.97
CA LEU A 31 -5.27 -9.54 -0.57
C LEU A 31 -5.81 -10.72 -1.39
N GLU A 32 -5.60 -10.72 -2.71
CA GLU A 32 -6.00 -11.86 -3.55
C GLU A 32 -5.26 -13.15 -3.20
N ASP A 33 -4.00 -13.07 -2.78
CA ASP A 33 -3.24 -14.24 -2.37
C ASP A 33 -3.81 -14.83 -1.06
N VAL A 34 -4.33 -14.00 -0.15
CA VAL A 34 -5.12 -14.46 1.02
C VAL A 34 -6.41 -15.15 0.56
N GLU A 35 -7.19 -14.50 -0.31
CA GLU A 35 -8.45 -15.03 -0.84
C GLU A 35 -8.26 -16.38 -1.54
N GLY A 36 -7.24 -16.47 -2.41
CA GLY A 36 -6.88 -17.69 -3.12
C GLY A 36 -6.42 -18.80 -2.18
N SER A 37 -5.65 -18.47 -1.15
CA SER A 37 -5.19 -19.45 -0.14
C SER A 37 -6.36 -20.01 0.68
N LEU A 38 -7.31 -19.17 1.09
CA LEU A 38 -8.53 -19.63 1.77
C LEU A 38 -9.39 -20.52 0.86
N ALA A 39 -9.63 -20.09 -0.39
CA ALA A 39 -10.40 -20.85 -1.36
C ALA A 39 -9.77 -22.22 -1.67
N ALA A 40 -8.44 -22.32 -1.61
CA ALA A 40 -7.69 -23.56 -1.78
C ALA A 40 -7.67 -24.46 -0.53
N GLY A 41 -8.27 -24.03 0.59
CA GLY A 41 -8.25 -24.77 1.86
C GLY A 41 -6.89 -24.77 2.54
N GLN A 42 -6.11 -23.69 2.38
CA GLN A 42 -4.77 -23.51 2.96
C GLN A 42 -4.77 -22.35 3.97
N PRO A 43 -5.40 -22.50 5.15
CA PRO A 43 -5.59 -21.41 6.10
C PRO A 43 -4.27 -20.89 6.69
N GLU A 44 -3.28 -21.76 6.92
CA GLU A 44 -1.97 -21.34 7.43
C GLU A 44 -1.21 -20.49 6.40
N THR A 45 -1.33 -20.84 5.11
CA THR A 45 -0.81 -20.00 4.02
C THR A 45 -1.53 -18.66 3.98
N ALA A 46 -2.86 -18.66 4.12
CA ALA A 46 -3.64 -17.43 4.14
C ALA A 46 -3.21 -16.48 5.27
N VAL A 47 -2.93 -17.01 6.47
CA VAL A 47 -2.40 -16.21 7.60
C VAL A 47 -1.03 -15.61 7.26
N LEU A 48 -0.14 -16.38 6.65
CA LEU A 48 1.17 -15.87 6.22
C LEU A 48 1.02 -14.71 5.21
N MET A 49 0.15 -14.88 4.21
CA MET A 49 -0.16 -13.83 3.22
C MET A 49 -0.84 -12.63 3.88
N ALA A 50 -1.64 -12.83 4.92
CA ALA A 50 -2.27 -11.73 5.66
C ALA A 50 -1.24 -10.88 6.40
N HIS A 51 -0.18 -11.46 6.97
CA HIS A 51 0.91 -10.68 7.55
C HIS A 51 1.60 -9.79 6.51
N GLU A 52 1.81 -10.29 5.30
CA GLU A 52 2.37 -9.49 4.20
C GLU A 52 1.42 -8.34 3.79
N LEU A 53 0.12 -8.60 3.67
CA LEU A 53 -0.90 -7.57 3.41
C LEU A 53 -0.91 -6.47 4.49
N ILE A 54 -0.79 -6.85 5.76
CA ILE A 54 -0.72 -5.90 6.89
C ILE A 54 0.55 -5.07 6.80
N GLN A 55 1.71 -5.68 6.56
CA GLN A 55 2.98 -4.96 6.41
C GLN A 55 2.94 -3.97 5.22
N ILE A 56 2.38 -4.38 4.08
CA ILE A 56 2.13 -3.49 2.95
C ILE A 56 1.25 -2.31 3.38
N SER A 57 0.11 -2.59 4.00
CA SER A 57 -0.85 -1.56 4.41
C SER A 57 -0.26 -0.56 5.41
N LEU A 58 0.42 -1.04 6.45
CA LEU A 58 1.06 -0.21 7.46
C LEU A 58 2.21 0.61 6.88
N SER A 59 2.99 0.03 5.96
CA SER A 59 4.06 0.77 5.30
C SER A 59 3.56 1.92 4.44
N ILE A 60 2.36 1.80 3.84
CA ILE A 60 1.68 2.89 3.12
C ILE A 60 1.29 3.99 4.11
N ARG A 61 0.68 3.61 5.24
CA ARG A 61 0.26 4.56 6.30
C ARG A 61 1.46 5.31 6.88
N GLY A 62 2.58 4.62 7.10
CA GLY A 62 3.82 5.20 7.61
C GLY A 62 4.41 6.31 6.73
N LEU A 63 4.19 6.26 5.41
CA LEU A 63 4.66 7.31 4.49
C LEU A 63 4.10 8.71 4.82
N ALA A 64 2.95 8.79 5.50
CA ALA A 64 2.37 10.06 5.92
C ALA A 64 3.21 10.78 7.00
N THR A 65 4.12 10.07 7.67
CA THR A 65 4.92 10.56 8.80
C THR A 65 6.42 10.39 8.58
N ALA A 66 6.95 9.17 8.66
CA ALA A 66 8.39 8.87 8.64
C ALA A 66 8.75 7.58 7.89
N GLY A 67 7.79 6.96 7.22
CA GLY A 67 7.98 5.71 6.48
C GLY A 67 8.88 5.85 5.26
N GLU A 68 9.45 4.72 4.84
CA GLU A 68 10.40 4.65 3.74
C GLU A 68 9.71 4.65 2.36
N LEU A 69 10.15 5.57 1.48
CA LEU A 69 9.66 5.67 0.09
C LEU A 69 10.16 4.51 -0.78
N SER A 70 11.36 4.00 -0.51
CA SER A 70 11.92 2.81 -1.15
C SER A 70 11.21 1.57 -0.62
N TRP A 71 10.19 1.10 -1.35
CA TRP A 71 9.60 -0.22 -1.13
C TRP A 71 10.64 -1.30 -1.51
N PRO A 72 10.72 -2.44 -0.81
CA PRO A 72 11.89 -3.29 -0.90
C PRO A 72 11.93 -3.98 -2.27
N GLN A 73 12.74 -3.42 -3.16
CA GLN A 73 13.38 -4.17 -4.24
C GLN A 73 14.46 -5.07 -3.61
N GLY A 74 14.08 -5.99 -2.73
CA GLY A 74 15.00 -6.91 -2.05
C GLY A 74 15.91 -6.27 -0.99
N GLN A 75 15.52 -5.16 -0.37
CA GLN A 75 16.30 -4.55 0.70
C GLN A 75 15.97 -5.18 2.06
N ALA A 76 16.93 -5.91 2.63
CA ALA A 76 16.79 -6.56 3.94
C ALA A 76 16.63 -5.58 5.12
N SER A 77 16.86 -4.28 4.91
CA SER A 77 16.80 -3.24 5.94
C SER A 77 15.49 -2.46 5.95
N PHE A 78 14.53 -2.77 5.08
CA PHE A 78 13.26 -2.05 5.01
C PHE A 78 12.41 -2.31 6.26
N ASP A 79 11.95 -1.24 6.92
CA ASP A 79 11.04 -1.33 8.05
C ASP A 79 9.59 -0.96 7.63
N PRO A 80 8.66 -1.94 7.52
CA PRO A 80 7.27 -1.68 7.16
C PRO A 80 6.50 -0.86 8.22
N PHE A 81 7.03 -0.75 9.44
CA PHE A 81 6.38 -0.07 10.55
C PHE A 81 6.95 1.33 10.82
N ALA A 82 7.95 1.75 10.04
CA ALA A 82 8.57 3.07 10.18
C ALA A 82 7.51 4.19 10.11
N GLY A 83 7.39 4.97 11.19
CA GLY A 83 6.46 6.08 11.30
C GLY A 83 5.00 5.70 11.61
N VAL A 84 4.69 4.43 11.80
CA VAL A 84 3.36 3.95 12.16
C VAL A 84 3.18 3.99 13.68
N ASP A 85 1.96 4.30 14.16
CA ASP A 85 1.64 4.20 15.58
C ASP A 85 1.78 2.73 16.04
N PRO A 86 2.52 2.42 17.12
CA PRO A 86 2.66 1.06 17.63
C PRO A 86 1.33 0.34 17.92
N ARG A 87 0.25 1.09 18.21
CA ARG A 87 -1.09 0.52 18.38
C ARG A 87 -1.66 0.02 17.06
N GLU A 88 -1.53 0.80 15.98
CA GLU A 88 -1.94 0.35 14.64
C GLU A 88 -1.15 -0.87 14.20
N VAL A 89 0.14 -0.94 14.54
CA VAL A 89 0.98 -2.13 14.29
C VAL A 89 0.43 -3.34 15.03
N ALA A 90 0.21 -3.21 16.35
CA ALA A 90 -0.30 -4.31 17.16
C ALA A 90 -1.70 -4.78 16.71
N GLU A 91 -2.58 -3.86 16.34
CA GLU A 91 -3.93 -4.15 15.84
C GLU A 91 -3.90 -4.87 14.50
N GLY A 92 -3.04 -4.43 13.57
CA GLY A 92 -2.84 -5.08 12.27
C GLY A 92 -2.27 -6.49 12.40
N GLU A 93 -1.19 -6.64 13.17
CA GLU A 93 -0.57 -7.96 13.41
C GLU A 93 -1.54 -8.92 14.10
N ALA A 94 -2.34 -8.43 15.05
CA ALA A 94 -3.40 -9.22 15.68
C ALA A 94 -4.48 -9.63 14.67
N LEU A 95 -4.86 -8.75 13.73
CA LEU A 95 -5.81 -9.08 12.66
C LEU A 95 -5.30 -10.21 11.75
N ALA A 96 -4.03 -10.18 11.33
CA ALA A 96 -3.45 -11.26 10.55
C ALA A 96 -3.44 -12.59 11.34
N ALA A 97 -2.99 -12.56 12.59
CA ALA A 97 -2.88 -13.75 13.44
C ALA A 97 -4.23 -14.44 13.74
N ARG A 98 -5.34 -13.67 13.79
CA ARG A 98 -6.70 -14.22 14.02
C ARG A 98 -7.12 -15.26 12.99
N GLY A 99 -6.55 -15.26 11.78
CA GLY A 99 -6.87 -16.22 10.74
C GLY A 99 -6.56 -17.69 11.12
N LEU A 100 -5.71 -17.93 12.12
CA LEU A 100 -5.44 -19.29 12.62
C LEU A 100 -6.66 -19.91 13.31
N ASP A 101 -7.43 -19.09 14.03
CA ASP A 101 -8.61 -19.54 14.77
C ASP A 101 -9.91 -19.32 13.97
N HIS A 102 -9.92 -18.30 13.12
CA HIS A 102 -11.11 -17.78 12.43
C HIS A 102 -10.86 -17.46 10.95
N GLY A 103 -10.15 -18.32 10.23
CA GLY A 103 -9.92 -18.18 8.78
C GLY A 103 -11.18 -18.40 7.94
N ASP A 104 -12.14 -17.47 8.04
CA ASP A 104 -13.43 -17.49 7.35
C ASP A 104 -13.70 -16.18 6.59
N GLU A 105 -14.90 -16.07 6.00
CA GLU A 105 -15.30 -14.90 5.24
C GLU A 105 -15.36 -13.62 6.10
N ALA A 106 -15.67 -13.73 7.39
CA ALA A 106 -15.75 -12.56 8.27
C ALA A 106 -14.35 -11.99 8.56
N TRP A 107 -13.36 -12.86 8.78
CA TRP A 107 -11.96 -12.44 8.87
C TRP A 107 -11.47 -11.81 7.56
N LEU A 108 -11.86 -12.37 6.42
CA LEU A 108 -11.53 -11.81 5.11
C LEU A 108 -12.15 -10.43 4.89
N ASP A 109 -13.40 -10.23 5.32
CA ASP A 109 -14.04 -8.90 5.31
C ASP A 109 -13.31 -7.88 6.18
N GLU A 110 -12.77 -8.30 7.34
CA GLU A 110 -11.91 -7.43 8.16
C GLU A 110 -10.61 -7.04 7.45
N LEU A 111 -9.98 -7.96 6.72
CA LEU A 111 -8.79 -7.66 5.90
C LEU A 111 -9.12 -6.72 4.74
N ARG A 112 -10.24 -6.93 4.05
CA ARG A 112 -10.74 -6.02 3.00
C ARG A 112 -10.98 -4.63 3.57
N ALA A 113 -11.61 -4.53 4.74
CA ALA A 113 -11.86 -3.26 5.42
C ALA A 113 -10.54 -2.56 5.81
N HIS A 114 -9.55 -3.32 6.29
CA HIS A 114 -8.22 -2.78 6.62
C HIS A 114 -7.52 -2.17 5.39
N LEU A 115 -7.57 -2.85 4.25
CA LEU A 115 -6.99 -2.34 3.01
C LEU A 115 -7.77 -1.13 2.46
N ALA A 116 -9.09 -1.18 2.49
CA ALA A 116 -9.96 -0.07 2.07
C ALA A 116 -9.76 1.19 2.95
N GLU A 117 -9.55 1.00 4.26
CA GLU A 117 -9.19 2.10 5.15
C GLU A 117 -7.85 2.73 4.72
N THR A 118 -6.84 1.90 4.43
CA THR A 118 -5.54 2.37 3.94
C THR A 118 -5.67 3.18 2.65
N GLU A 119 -6.49 2.71 1.69
CA GLU A 119 -6.78 3.43 0.46
C GLU A 119 -7.47 4.78 0.74
N SER A 120 -8.47 4.80 1.62
CA SER A 120 -9.22 6.01 1.95
C SER A 120 -8.32 7.13 2.51
N ARG A 121 -7.28 6.76 3.28
CA ARG A 121 -6.31 7.69 3.87
C ARG A 121 -5.45 8.40 2.81
N LEU A 122 -5.26 7.80 1.61
CA LEU A 122 -4.52 8.42 0.50
C LEU A 122 -5.28 9.62 -0.13
N GLY A 123 -6.59 9.72 0.14
CA GLY A 123 -7.41 10.87 -0.22
C GLY A 123 -7.64 11.04 -1.71
N TYR A 124 -7.66 9.95 -2.48
CA TYR A 124 -8.10 10.00 -3.89
C TYR A 124 -9.63 10.14 -3.94
N PRO A 125 -10.18 10.93 -4.88
CA PRO A 125 -11.62 11.17 -4.97
C PRO A 125 -12.39 9.97 -5.56
N GLU A 126 -11.68 9.11 -6.29
CA GLU A 126 -12.22 7.88 -6.88
C GLU A 126 -11.37 6.69 -6.39
N PRO A 127 -11.95 5.48 -6.33
CA PRO A 127 -11.19 4.27 -6.05
C PRO A 127 -10.00 4.11 -6.99
N LEU A 128 -8.88 3.66 -6.44
CA LEU A 128 -7.68 3.38 -7.17
C LEU A 128 -7.89 2.21 -8.14
N PRO A 129 -7.16 2.20 -9.27
CA PRO A 129 -7.34 1.18 -10.27
C PRO A 129 -6.92 -0.20 -9.75
N TYR A 130 -7.70 -1.20 -10.10
CA TYR A 130 -7.39 -2.59 -9.80
C TYR A 130 -6.64 -3.24 -10.97
N VAL A 131 -5.36 -3.58 -10.76
CA VAL A 131 -4.39 -3.98 -11.81
C VAL A 131 -4.82 -5.20 -12.60
N ARG A 132 -5.38 -6.21 -11.94
CA ARG A 132 -5.77 -7.48 -12.56
C ARG A 132 -7.13 -7.42 -13.29
N SER A 133 -7.76 -6.25 -13.38
CA SER A 133 -8.86 -6.03 -14.35
C SER A 133 -8.32 -5.88 -15.78
N GLY A 134 -9.15 -6.15 -16.79
CA GLY A 134 -8.73 -6.13 -18.21
C GLY A 134 -8.12 -4.80 -18.71
N ALA A 135 -8.33 -3.68 -18.00
CA ALA A 135 -7.70 -2.38 -18.28
C ALA A 135 -6.89 -1.84 -17.08
N GLY A 136 -6.71 -2.65 -16.03
CA GLY A 136 -6.20 -2.25 -14.73
C GLY A 136 -4.78 -1.73 -14.75
N MET A 137 -3.88 -2.48 -15.39
CA MET A 137 -2.47 -2.09 -15.50
C MET A 137 -2.28 -0.77 -16.24
N PHE A 138 -3.04 -0.50 -17.31
CA PHE A 138 -2.97 0.78 -18.02
C PHE A 138 -3.43 1.95 -17.15
N LYS A 139 -4.49 1.75 -16.36
CA LYS A 139 -4.95 2.77 -15.40
C LYS A 139 -3.93 2.99 -14.28
N ALA A 140 -3.30 1.93 -13.77
CA ALA A 140 -2.23 2.02 -12.78
C ALA A 140 -1.02 2.80 -13.30
N VAL A 141 -0.56 2.52 -14.52
CA VAL A 141 0.51 3.29 -15.18
C VAL A 141 0.10 4.74 -15.39
N GLY A 142 -1.14 4.99 -15.84
CA GLY A 142 -1.69 6.34 -15.99
C GLY A 142 -1.69 7.15 -14.69
N LEU A 143 -2.08 6.51 -13.59
CA LEU A 143 -2.03 7.09 -12.24
C LEU A 143 -0.60 7.43 -11.81
N VAL A 144 0.36 6.55 -12.06
CA VAL A 144 1.76 6.84 -11.71
C VAL A 144 2.32 7.99 -12.55
N ARG A 145 2.04 8.00 -13.86
CA ARG A 145 2.47 9.06 -14.77
C ARG A 145 1.94 10.44 -14.36
N THR A 146 0.79 10.51 -13.69
CA THR A 146 0.24 11.79 -13.18
C THR A 146 1.15 12.42 -12.11
N TRP A 147 1.94 11.61 -11.39
CA TRP A 147 2.85 12.07 -10.35
C TRP A 147 4.27 12.33 -10.83
N ALA A 148 4.70 11.80 -11.97
CA ALA A 148 6.08 11.83 -12.44
C ALA A 148 6.71 13.25 -12.42
N ALA A 149 6.05 14.22 -13.05
CA ALA A 149 6.54 15.59 -13.10
C ALA A 149 6.56 16.28 -11.71
N HIS A 150 5.68 15.88 -10.79
CA HIS A 150 5.63 16.42 -9.44
C HIS A 150 6.77 15.85 -8.58
N LEU A 151 7.02 14.55 -8.70
CA LEU A 151 8.11 13.87 -8.00
C LEU A 151 9.47 14.41 -8.44
N GLU A 152 9.68 14.58 -9.75
CA GLU A 152 10.91 15.14 -10.31
C GLU A 152 11.17 16.57 -9.80
N LYS A 153 10.16 17.45 -9.88
CA LYS A 153 10.27 18.84 -9.37
C LYS A 153 10.59 18.90 -7.88
N LEU A 154 10.11 17.91 -7.13
CA LEU A 154 10.37 17.78 -5.71
C LEU A 154 11.62 16.96 -5.42
N GLY A 155 12.40 16.50 -6.41
CA GLY A 155 13.57 15.65 -6.17
C GLY A 155 13.24 14.41 -5.33
N LEU A 156 12.08 13.81 -5.56
CA LEU A 156 11.63 12.56 -4.97
C LEU A 156 11.90 11.41 -5.95
N PRO A 157 12.12 10.18 -5.45
CA PRO A 157 12.30 9.03 -6.31
C PRO A 157 11.06 8.80 -7.18
N GLY A 158 11.28 8.27 -8.39
CA GLY A 158 10.19 7.79 -9.23
C GLY A 158 9.47 6.60 -8.59
N VAL A 159 8.19 6.47 -8.89
CA VAL A 159 7.33 5.41 -8.35
C VAL A 159 7.43 4.10 -9.15
N LEU A 160 7.67 4.20 -10.46
CA LEU A 160 7.94 3.06 -11.34
C LEU A 160 9.43 3.01 -11.72
N PRO A 161 9.95 1.83 -12.13
CA PRO A 161 11.25 1.75 -12.79
C PRO A 161 11.33 2.75 -13.94
N GLY A 162 12.48 3.40 -14.13
CA GLY A 162 12.65 4.53 -15.06
C GLY A 162 12.13 4.26 -16.48
N ASP A 163 12.25 3.01 -16.95
CA ASP A 163 11.85 2.59 -18.29
C ASP A 163 10.32 2.55 -18.51
N TRP A 164 9.53 2.52 -17.44
CA TRP A 164 8.05 2.47 -17.50
C TRP A 164 7.42 3.87 -17.36
N ALA A 165 8.18 4.83 -16.84
CA ALA A 165 7.74 6.21 -16.63
C ALA A 165 7.85 7.07 -17.89
N LEU A 166 8.59 6.62 -18.91
CA LEU A 166 8.69 7.31 -20.19
C LEU A 166 7.33 7.27 -20.92
N PRO A 167 6.89 8.38 -21.55
CA PRO A 167 5.78 8.32 -22.50
C PRO A 167 6.15 7.30 -23.58
N GLY A 168 5.24 6.37 -23.89
CA GLY A 168 5.40 5.61 -25.12
C GLY A 168 5.30 6.57 -26.30
N ASP A 169 6.17 6.40 -27.29
CA ASP A 169 6.13 7.13 -28.56
C ASP A 169 4.72 7.13 -29.20
#